data_AF-X1J598-F1
#
_entry.id   AF-X1J598-F1
#
_cell.length_a   1.000
_cell.length_b   1.000
_cell.length_c   1.000
_cell.angle_alpha   90.00
_cell.angle_beta   90.00
_cell.angle_gamma   90.00
#
_symmetry.space_group_name_H-M   'P 1'
#
loop_
_entity.id
_entity.type
_entity.pdbx_description
1 polymer ?
#
loop_
_entity_poly.entity_id
_entity_poly.type
_entity_poly.pdbx_seq_one_letter_code
_entity_poly.pdbx_strand_id
1 'polypeptide(L)' 'QRWKKLELRFSYEKETKNTVRYREELGEEAHSSRDIAVGSLYVQKEVLGEPVPHRLKVTIEAEEE' A
#
# COMPACT_ATOMS: atom_id res chain seq x y z
N GLN A 1 15.36 15.98 7.28
CA GLN A 1 15.26 14.53 7.55
C GLN A 1 15.73 13.81 6.29
N ARG A 2 16.67 12.88 6.41
CA ARG A 2 17.12 12.03 5.29
C ARG A 2 16.14 10.86 5.19
N TRP A 3 15.28 10.84 4.18
CA TRP A 3 14.29 9.78 4.01
C TRP A 3 14.99 8.48 3.63
N LYS A 4 14.76 7.41 4.40
CA LYS A 4 15.60 6.21 4.40
C LYS A 4 14.89 4.94 3.89
N LYS A 5 13.73 5.07 3.23
CA LYS A 5 12.74 4.02 2.90
C LYS A 5 11.54 4.07 3.84
N LEU A 6 10.33 3.96 3.27
CA LEU A 6 9.07 3.90 4.00
C LEU A 6 8.39 2.56 3.70
N GLU A 7 8.07 1.79 4.73
CA GLU A 7 7.33 0.53 4.60
C GLU A 7 5.88 0.74 5.06
N LEU A 8 4.93 0.35 4.21
CA LEU A 8 3.50 0.50 4.42
C LEU A 8 2.80 -0.86 4.32
N ARG A 9 1.67 -0.99 5.01
CA ARG A 9 0.80 -2.16 4.93
C ARG A 9 -0.54 -1.76 4.36
N PHE A 10 -1.08 -2.62 3.51
CA PHE A 10 -2.37 -2.42 2.89
C PHE A 10 -3.22 -3.68 3.06
N SER A 11 -4.49 -3.50 3.40
CA SER A 11 -5.48 -4.57 3.54
C SER A 11 -6.43 -4.56 2.36
N TYR A 12 -6.81 -5.75 1.89
CA TYR A 12 -7.77 -5.92 0.82
C TYR A 12 -9.07 -5.21 1.19
N GLU A 13 -9.59 -4.40 0.27
CA GLU A 13 -10.84 -3.69 0.50
C GLU A 13 -11.95 -4.20 -0.41
N LYS A 14 -11.73 -4.19 -1.74
CA LYS A 14 -12.68 -4.72 -2.71
C LYS A 14 -12.04 -4.96 -4.08
N GLU A 15 -12.62 -5.86 -4.86
CA GLU A 15 -12.29 -5.96 -6.28
C GLU A 15 -13.04 -4.90 -7.11
N THR A 16 -12.43 -4.54 -8.23
CA THR A 16 -13.07 -3.83 -9.35
C THR A 16 -12.97 -4.69 -10.61
N LYS A 17 -13.29 -4.12 -11.79
CA LYS A 17 -13.23 -4.85 -13.07
C LYS A 17 -11.85 -5.49 -13.32
N ASN A 18 -10.77 -4.70 -13.19
CA ASN A 18 -9.42 -5.13 -13.56
C ASN A 18 -8.41 -5.05 -12.40
N THR A 19 -8.77 -4.38 -11.31
CA THR A 19 -7.87 -4.16 -10.17
C THR A 19 -8.49 -4.64 -8.88
N VAL A 20 -7.65 -4.83 -7.88
CA VAL A 20 -8.05 -4.95 -6.48
C VAL A 20 -7.67 -3.65 -5.80
N ARG A 21 -8.62 -3.07 -5.07
CA ARG A 21 -8.39 -1.91 -4.22
C ARG A 21 -8.01 -2.39 -2.83
N TYR A 22 -6.88 -1.91 -2.35
CA TYR A 22 -6.43 -2.08 -0.98
C TYR A 22 -6.44 -0.75 -0.24
N ARG A 23 -6.74 -0.78 1.05
CA ARG A 23 -6.72 0.36 1.95
C ARG A 23 -5.46 0.30 2.82
N GLU A 24 -4.73 1.40 2.90
CA GLU A 24 -3.60 1.54 3.80
C GLU A 24 -4.04 1.30 5.26
N GLU A 25 -3.27 0.50 5.97
CA GLU A 25 -3.41 0.28 7.40
C GLU A 25 -2.72 1.44 8.13
N LEU A 26 -3.36 2.01 9.16
CA LEU A 26 -2.75 3.04 9.99
C LEU A 26 -1.51 2.46 10.70
N GLY A 27 -0.39 3.16 10.58
CA GLY A 27 0.87 2.79 11.25
C GLY A 27 0.81 3.02 12.77
N GLU A 28 1.74 2.39 13.50
CA GLU A 28 1.88 2.58 14.97
C GLU A 28 2.51 3.93 15.34
N GLU A 29 3.28 4.54 14.44
CA GLU A 29 3.90 5.86 14.64
C GLU A 29 3.07 6.95 13.96
N ALA A 30 2.45 7.81 14.78
CA ALA A 30 1.62 8.91 14.33
C ALA A 30 2.46 10.12 13.89
N HIS A 31 2.32 10.55 12.64
CA HIS A 31 2.78 11.85 12.15
C HIS A 31 1.61 12.85 12.00
N SER A 32 0.67 12.79 12.96
CA SER A 32 -0.60 13.53 13.10
C SER A 32 -1.80 12.76 12.56
N SER A 33 -3.01 13.09 13.03
CA SER A 33 -4.32 12.45 12.81
C SER A 33 -4.78 12.25 11.34
N ARG A 34 -3.86 12.31 10.38
CA ARG A 34 -3.90 12.10 8.93
C ARG A 34 -2.90 10.99 8.50
N ASP A 35 -2.65 9.98 9.34
CA ASP A 35 -1.63 8.90 9.24
C ASP A 35 -1.78 7.93 8.04
N ILE A 36 -2.25 8.43 6.90
CA ILE A 36 -2.34 7.75 5.62
C ILE A 36 -1.27 8.37 4.71
N ALA A 37 -0.21 7.64 4.39
CA ALA A 37 0.88 8.14 3.55
C ALA A 37 0.52 8.13 2.05
N VAL A 38 -0.33 7.18 1.62
CA VAL A 38 -0.71 6.95 0.21
C VAL A 38 -2.23 6.89 0.03
N GLY A 39 -2.94 6.19 0.91
CA GLY A 39 -4.40 6.02 0.84
C GLY A 39 -4.84 4.72 0.18
N SER A 40 -5.49 4.81 -0.97
CA SER A 40 -5.96 3.63 -1.70
C SER A 40 -4.92 3.18 -2.70
N LEU A 41 -4.59 1.89 -2.68
CA LEU A 41 -3.74 1.26 -3.68
C LEU A 41 -4.60 0.40 -4.60
N TYR A 42 -4.52 0.65 -5.91
CA TYR A 42 -5.16 -0.20 -6.92
C TYR A 42 -4.06 -1.03 -7.60
N VAL A 43 -4.16 -2.35 -7.50
CA VAL A 43 -3.21 -3.27 -8.14
C VAL A 43 -3.94 -4.08 -9.20
N GLN A 44 -3.36 -4.20 -10.39
CA GLN A 44 -3.93 -5.02 -11.47
C GLN A 44 -4.04 -6.48 -11.03
N LYS A 45 -5.16 -7.14 -11.32
CA LYS A 45 -5.37 -8.55 -10.94
C LYS A 45 -4.30 -9.46 -11.52
N GLU A 46 -3.82 -9.16 -12.73
CA GLU A 46 -2.82 -9.96 -13.45
C GLU A 46 -1.47 -10.09 -12.71
N VAL A 47 -1.14 -9.16 -11.81
CA VAL A 47 0.14 -9.19 -11.07
C VAL A 47 0.02 -9.77 -9.65
N LEU A 48 -1.20 -10.03 -9.17
CA LEU A 48 -1.46 -10.44 -7.78
C LEU A 48 -1.40 -11.95 -7.57
N GLY A 49 -1.38 -12.74 -8.63
CA GLY A 49 -1.43 -14.21 -8.56
C GLY A 49 -2.77 -14.75 -8.05
N GLU A 50 -2.83 -16.07 -7.88
CA GLU A 50 -4.00 -16.79 -7.35
C GLU A 50 -3.60 -17.69 -6.18
N PRO A 51 -4.21 -17.54 -4.99
CA PRO A 51 -5.29 -16.60 -4.66
C PRO A 51 -4.79 -15.15 -4.50
N VAL A 52 -5.69 -14.19 -4.76
CA VAL A 52 -5.43 -12.76 -4.52
C VAL A 52 -5.02 -12.54 -3.05
N PRO A 53 -3.89 -11.87 -2.77
CA PRO A 53 -3.41 -11.68 -1.41
C PRO A 53 -4.33 -10.73 -0.65
N HIS A 54 -4.62 -11.07 0.60
CA HIS A 54 -5.46 -10.24 1.47
C HIS A 54 -4.71 -9.04 2.06
N ARG A 55 -3.37 -9.10 2.15
CA ARG A 55 -2.53 -8.01 2.64
C ARG A 55 -1.33 -7.82 1.73
N LEU A 56 -0.93 -6.56 1.54
CA LEU A 56 0.27 -6.18 0.80
C LEU A 56 1.23 -5.44 1.73
N LYS A 57 2.52 -5.71 1.58
CA LYS A 57 3.61 -4.87 2.09
C LYS A 57 4.14 -4.06 0.92
N VAL A 58 4.11 -2.74 1.05
CA VAL A 58 4.60 -1.80 0.02
C VAL A 58 5.78 -1.05 0.58
N THR A 59 6.78 -0.84 -0.26
CA THR A 59 7.97 -0.06 0.04
C THR A 59 8.00 1.16 -0.87
N ILE A 60 8.23 2.33 -0.30
CA ILE A 60 8.50 3.56 -1.04
C ILE A 60 9.94 3.96 -0.78
N GLU A 61 10.73 4.04 -1.84
CA GLU A 61 12.11 4.52 -1.84
C GLU A 61 12.33 5.49 -3.01
N ALA A 62 13.32 6.38 -2.88
CA ALA A 62 13.69 7.26 -3.98
C ALA A 62 14.41 6.43 -5.05
N GLU A 63 14.10 6.70 -6.31
CA GLU A 63 14.87 6.18 -7.43
C GLU A 63 16.23 6.90 -7.47
N GLU A 64 17.33 6.14 -7.56
CA GLU A 64 18.66 6.70 -7.78
C GLU A 64 18.86 6.91 -9.29
N GLU A 65 19.14 8.15 -9.72
CA GLU A 65 19.44 8.50 -11.13
C GLU A 65 20.75 7.86 -11.65
#